data_AF-A0A0P7AYZ0-F1
#
_entry.id   AF-A0A0P7AYZ0-F1
#
_cell.length_a   1.000
_cell.length_b   1.000
_cell.length_c   1.000
_cell.angle_alpha   90.00
_cell.angle_beta   90.00
_cell.angle_gamma   90.00
#
_symmetry.space_group_name_H-M   'P 1'
#
loop_
_entity.id
_entity.type
_entity.pdbx_description
1 polymer ?
#
loop_
_entity_poly.entity_id
_entity_poly.type
_entity_poly.pdbx_seq_one_letter_code
_entity_poly.pdbx_strand_id
1 'polypeptide(L)'
;MATFTRIPDDERPTITVDASAVLSKIDNNIYGGFTEHMGRCIYGGIYDPGNPLSDADGFRTDVIDAFKDLNVPVVRYPGGNFVATYHWLDGVGPKENRPPRPELAWIGTESNEFGTDEFLKWCEVVGTEPYFCLNFGTGTLDEALGWVEYCNSDRNSYYANLRRKNGREKPYNVRLPPPALPPPPPPPPPPPPPPPPPPPPPRPTSPRRPRRRPAP
;
A
#
# COMPACT_ATOMS: atom_id res chain seq x y z
N MET A 1 -17.80 -2.77 14.94
CA MET A 1 -17.66 -2.67 16.41
C MET A 1 -16.19 -2.77 16.74
N ALA A 2 -15.55 -1.68 17.17
CA ALA A 2 -14.23 -1.78 17.77
C ALA A 2 -14.43 -2.19 19.23
N THR A 3 -13.96 -3.36 19.61
CA THR A 3 -13.95 -3.80 21.00
C THR A 3 -12.72 -3.21 21.66
N PHE A 4 -12.92 -2.32 22.63
CA PHE A 4 -11.81 -1.79 23.42
C PHE A 4 -11.46 -2.78 24.52
N THR A 5 -10.25 -3.31 24.49
CA THR A 5 -9.69 -4.06 25.63
C THR A 5 -9.37 -3.07 26.73
N ARG A 6 -10.19 -3.03 27.78
CA ARG A 6 -9.91 -2.26 29.00
C ARG A 6 -8.98 -3.08 29.89
N ILE A 7 -7.84 -2.51 30.23
CA ILE A 7 -6.92 -3.05 31.23
C ILE A 7 -7.52 -2.74 32.62
N PRO A 8 -7.46 -3.66 33.61
CA PRO A 8 -7.90 -3.40 34.98
C PRO A 8 -7.28 -2.13 35.59
N ASP A 9 -8.05 -1.42 36.44
CA ASP A 9 -7.64 -0.14 37.01
C ASP A 9 -6.41 -0.25 37.96
N ASP A 10 -6.11 -1.46 38.43
CA ASP A 10 -4.97 -1.79 39.28
C ASP A 10 -3.71 -2.25 38.50
N GLU A 11 -3.83 -2.46 37.20
CA GLU A 11 -2.72 -2.86 36.35
C GLU A 11 -2.02 -1.63 35.77
N ARG A 12 -0.72 -1.50 36.06
CA ARG A 12 0.10 -0.39 35.54
C ARG A 12 0.79 -0.84 34.24
N PRO A 13 0.50 -0.23 33.09
CA PRO A 13 1.18 -0.58 31.85
C PRO A 13 2.67 -0.26 31.96
N THR A 14 3.51 -1.20 31.55
CA THR A 14 4.96 -1.06 31.55
C THR A 14 5.52 -1.18 30.14
N ILE A 15 6.52 -0.36 29.81
CA ILE A 15 7.28 -0.45 28.56
C ILE A 15 8.72 -0.81 28.91
N THR A 16 9.24 -1.89 28.32
CA THR A 16 10.64 -2.30 28.44
C THR A 16 11.30 -2.18 27.07
N VAL A 17 12.49 -1.59 27.00
CA VAL A 17 13.26 -1.45 25.76
C VAL A 17 14.59 -2.18 25.92
N ASP A 18 14.81 -3.19 25.09
CA ASP A 18 16.07 -3.92 24.99
C ASP A 18 16.73 -3.62 23.63
N ALA A 19 17.84 -2.88 23.65
CA ALA A 19 18.56 -2.48 22.44
C ALA A 19 19.23 -3.66 21.70
N SER A 20 19.38 -4.82 22.34
CA SER A 20 19.89 -6.04 21.71
C SER A 20 18.80 -6.83 20.96
N ALA A 21 17.52 -6.58 21.26
CA ALA A 21 16.37 -7.21 20.61
C ALA A 21 16.01 -6.52 19.29
N VAL A 22 16.96 -6.46 18.36
CA VAL A 22 16.76 -5.86 17.02
C VAL A 22 15.85 -6.74 16.18
N LEU A 23 14.71 -6.21 15.72
CA LEU A 23 13.79 -6.90 14.80
C LEU A 23 14.30 -6.84 13.35
N SER A 24 14.39 -5.63 12.80
CA SER A 24 14.85 -5.39 11.43
C SER A 24 15.16 -3.91 11.21
N LYS A 25 15.84 -3.60 10.10
CA LYS A 25 15.94 -2.22 9.61
C LYS A 25 14.56 -1.77 9.12
N ILE A 26 14.14 -0.58 9.53
CA ILE A 26 12.92 0.05 9.00
C ILE A 26 13.12 0.36 7.52
N ASP A 27 12.24 -0.18 6.68
CA ASP A 27 12.12 0.23 5.28
C ASP A 27 11.29 1.51 5.22
N ASN A 28 11.82 2.57 4.64
CA ASN A 28 11.11 3.86 4.57
C ASN A 28 9.79 3.76 3.82
N ASN A 29 9.61 2.77 2.93
CA ASN A 29 8.36 2.59 2.18
C ASN A 29 7.13 2.33 3.06
N ILE A 30 7.29 2.02 4.36
CA ILE A 30 6.16 2.00 5.30
C ILE A 30 5.51 3.37 5.51
N TYR A 31 6.23 4.45 5.17
CA TYR A 31 5.76 5.84 5.21
C TYR A 31 5.20 6.31 3.85
N GLY A 32 4.86 5.37 2.97
CA GLY A 32 4.33 5.66 1.64
C GLY A 32 2.96 6.36 1.65
N GLY A 33 2.72 7.15 0.62
CA GLY A 33 1.46 7.82 0.35
C GLY A 33 0.61 7.07 -0.69
N PHE A 34 -0.63 7.51 -0.83
CA PHE A 34 -1.56 6.99 -1.82
C PHE A 34 -2.43 8.11 -2.36
N THR A 35 -2.45 8.25 -3.68
CA THR A 35 -3.31 9.19 -4.42
C THR A 35 -4.21 8.41 -5.36
N GLU A 36 -5.50 8.74 -5.33
CA GLU A 36 -6.51 8.14 -6.19
C GLU A 36 -7.30 9.21 -6.91
N HIS A 37 -7.76 8.92 -8.12
CA HIS A 37 -8.82 9.68 -8.79
C HIS A 37 -10.17 9.48 -8.06
N MET A 38 -10.23 9.97 -6.82
CA MET A 38 -11.36 9.85 -5.90
C MET A 38 -11.63 11.21 -5.25
N GLY A 39 -12.84 11.73 -5.49
CA GLY A 39 -13.30 12.99 -4.92
C GLY A 39 -12.35 14.14 -5.22
N ARG A 40 -11.71 14.68 -4.18
CA ARG A 40 -10.80 15.85 -4.27
C ARG A 40 -9.33 15.52 -4.04
N CYS A 41 -8.94 14.25 -4.12
CA CYS A 41 -7.54 13.87 -3.94
C CYS A 41 -6.65 14.44 -5.07
N ILE A 42 -7.08 14.27 -6.33
CA ILE A 42 -6.43 14.87 -7.49
C ILE A 42 -6.96 16.29 -7.73
N TYR A 43 -8.20 16.40 -8.20
CA TYR A 43 -8.83 17.67 -8.58
C TYR A 43 -9.24 18.50 -7.37
N GLY A 44 -8.67 19.70 -7.25
CA GLY A 44 -8.83 20.55 -6.07
C GLY A 44 -8.00 20.09 -4.86
N GLY A 45 -7.15 19.09 -5.06
CA GLY A 45 -6.16 18.55 -4.11
C GLY A 45 -4.75 18.85 -4.60
N ILE A 46 -4.06 17.85 -5.17
CA ILE A 46 -2.71 18.06 -5.73
C ILE A 46 -2.69 18.90 -7.03
N TYR A 47 -3.81 18.90 -7.77
CA TYR A 47 -3.95 19.61 -9.05
C TYR A 47 -5.21 20.49 -9.06
N ASP A 48 -5.01 21.79 -9.24
CA ASP A 48 -6.08 22.79 -9.26
C ASP A 48 -5.64 24.04 -10.05
N PRO A 49 -5.66 24.01 -11.40
CA PRO A 49 -5.12 25.10 -12.23
C PRO A 49 -5.74 26.49 -12.00
N GLY A 50 -6.96 26.55 -11.47
CA GLY A 50 -7.65 27.80 -11.15
C GLY A 50 -7.28 28.40 -9.79
N ASN A 51 -6.47 27.72 -8.99
CA ASN A 51 -6.15 28.14 -7.64
C ASN A 51 -5.05 29.22 -7.62
N PRO A 52 -5.17 30.27 -6.78
CA PRO A 52 -4.09 31.25 -6.59
C PRO A 52 -2.77 30.66 -6.08
N LEU A 53 -2.81 29.48 -5.44
CA LEU A 53 -1.63 28.78 -4.91
C LEU A 53 -1.10 27.71 -5.86
N SER A 54 -1.57 27.66 -7.11
CA SER A 54 -1.06 26.72 -8.11
C SER A 54 0.08 27.31 -8.93
N ASP A 55 1.03 26.45 -9.32
CA ASP A 55 2.08 26.80 -10.26
C ASP A 55 1.58 26.80 -11.72
N ALA A 56 2.51 27.03 -12.67
CA ALA A 56 2.19 27.07 -14.10
C ALA A 56 1.73 25.72 -14.68
N ASP A 57 2.02 24.62 -13.99
CA ASP A 57 1.57 23.27 -14.36
C ASP A 57 0.22 22.92 -13.74
N GLY A 58 -0.31 23.78 -12.86
CA GLY A 58 -1.56 23.61 -12.14
C GLY A 58 -1.42 22.83 -10.84
N PHE A 59 -0.20 22.56 -10.37
CA PHE A 59 0.03 21.88 -9.11
C PHE A 59 -0.04 22.86 -7.94
N ARG A 60 -0.72 22.45 -6.87
CA ARG A 60 -0.84 23.24 -5.65
C ARG A 60 0.49 23.29 -4.90
N THR A 61 1.12 24.46 -4.89
CA THR A 61 2.44 24.67 -4.28
C THR A 61 2.45 24.46 -2.76
N ASP A 62 1.38 24.89 -2.08
CA ASP A 62 1.21 24.68 -0.64
C ASP A 62 1.03 23.20 -0.27
N VAL A 63 0.42 22.41 -1.16
CA VAL A 63 0.30 20.95 -1.00
C VAL A 63 1.65 20.28 -1.26
N ILE A 64 2.40 20.73 -2.28
CA ILE A 64 3.76 20.25 -2.56
C ILE A 64 4.68 20.48 -1.36
N ASP A 65 4.64 21.66 -0.75
CA ASP A 65 5.48 22.00 0.39
C ASP A 65 5.15 21.11 1.61
N ALA A 66 3.86 20.89 1.89
CA ALA A 66 3.45 19.95 2.93
C ALA A 66 3.92 18.51 2.65
N PHE A 67 3.89 18.06 1.39
CA PHE A 67 4.39 16.73 1.00
C PHE A 67 5.92 16.59 1.17
N LYS A 68 6.68 17.65 0.86
CA LYS A 68 8.13 17.68 1.07
C LYS A 68 8.48 17.58 2.55
N ASP A 69 7.74 18.28 3.41
CA ASP A 69 7.93 18.22 4.86
C ASP A 69 7.63 16.82 5.44
N LEU A 70 6.65 16.12 4.86
CA LEU A 70 6.33 14.74 5.24
C LEU A 70 7.40 13.71 4.80
N ASN A 71 8.24 14.07 3.82
CA ASN A 71 9.28 13.21 3.26
C ASN A 71 8.76 11.82 2.84
N VAL A 72 7.63 11.81 2.12
CA VAL A 72 6.99 10.59 1.62
C VAL A 72 7.89 9.94 0.56
N PRO A 73 8.37 8.69 0.77
CA PRO A 73 9.35 8.09 -0.13
C PRO A 73 8.73 7.51 -1.40
N VAL A 74 7.47 7.10 -1.34
CA VAL A 74 6.76 6.47 -2.45
C VAL A 74 5.28 6.84 -2.42
N VAL A 75 4.68 7.12 -3.58
CA VAL A 75 3.24 7.41 -3.70
C VAL A 75 2.59 6.46 -4.71
N ARG A 76 1.55 5.76 -4.26
CA ARG A 76 0.71 4.88 -5.08
C ARG A 76 -0.26 5.69 -5.95
N TYR A 77 -0.39 5.34 -7.22
CA TYR A 77 -1.26 5.97 -8.23
C TYR A 77 -1.63 4.96 -9.36
N PRO A 78 -2.68 5.17 -10.18
CA PRO A 78 -3.85 6.04 -9.99
C PRO A 78 -4.87 5.41 -9.03
N GLY A 79 -4.61 4.15 -8.69
CA GLY A 79 -5.06 3.40 -7.54
C GLY A 79 -6.53 3.39 -7.19
N GLY A 80 -6.72 2.76 -6.04
CA GLY A 80 -7.94 2.20 -5.47
C GLY A 80 -8.82 1.49 -6.47
N ASN A 81 -10.11 1.68 -6.33
CA ASN A 81 -11.11 1.03 -7.16
C ASN A 81 -11.14 1.66 -8.56
N PHE A 82 -10.74 2.94 -8.68
CA PHE A 82 -10.71 3.67 -9.95
C PHE A 82 -9.91 2.94 -11.03
N VAL A 83 -8.71 2.43 -10.70
CA VAL A 83 -7.81 1.81 -11.68
C VAL A 83 -8.38 0.57 -12.36
N ALA A 84 -9.36 -0.12 -11.74
CA ALA A 84 -9.96 -1.32 -12.31
C ALA A 84 -10.74 -1.06 -13.62
N THR A 85 -11.06 0.20 -13.91
CA THR A 85 -11.77 0.62 -15.13
C THR A 85 -11.08 1.76 -15.88
N TYR A 86 -9.85 2.09 -15.50
CA TYR A 86 -9.07 3.18 -16.07
C TYR A 86 -8.20 2.68 -17.23
N HIS A 87 -8.27 3.37 -18.38
CA HIS A 87 -7.41 3.13 -19.53
C HIS A 87 -6.35 4.22 -19.63
N TRP A 88 -5.08 3.90 -19.33
CA TRP A 88 -4.05 4.92 -19.11
C TRP A 88 -3.78 5.82 -20.33
N LEU A 89 -4.08 5.33 -21.53
CA LEU A 89 -3.99 6.11 -22.78
C LEU A 89 -4.96 7.29 -22.81
N ASP A 90 -6.07 7.23 -22.09
CA ASP A 90 -7.03 8.34 -22.00
C ASP A 90 -6.42 9.54 -21.22
N GLY A 91 -5.42 9.30 -20.37
CA GLY A 91 -4.76 10.29 -19.53
C GLY A 91 -3.39 10.78 -20.03
N VAL A 92 -3.04 10.61 -21.31
CA VAL A 92 -1.77 11.10 -21.88
C VAL A 92 -1.99 11.92 -23.15
N GLY A 93 -1.00 12.76 -23.49
CA GLY A 93 -1.07 13.64 -24.66
C GLY A 93 -1.84 14.95 -24.40
N PRO A 94 -2.19 15.71 -25.44
CA PRO A 94 -2.84 17.02 -25.28
C PRO A 94 -4.18 16.91 -24.57
N LYS A 95 -4.40 17.71 -23.52
CA LYS A 95 -5.57 17.63 -22.62
C LYS A 95 -6.89 17.78 -23.38
N GLU A 96 -6.92 18.61 -24.42
CA GLU A 96 -8.08 18.85 -25.29
C GLU A 96 -8.52 17.62 -26.08
N ASN A 97 -7.67 16.61 -26.22
CA ASN A 97 -7.97 15.36 -26.91
C ASN A 97 -8.30 14.21 -25.95
N ARG A 98 -8.22 14.44 -24.63
CA ARG A 98 -8.46 13.41 -23.62
C ARG A 98 -9.96 13.23 -23.41
N PRO A 99 -10.49 11.99 -23.48
CA PRO A 99 -11.92 11.76 -23.38
C PRO A 99 -12.37 11.81 -21.92
N PRO A 100 -13.51 12.44 -21.60
CA PRO A 100 -14.15 12.23 -20.31
C PRO A 100 -14.67 10.79 -20.23
N ARG A 101 -14.50 10.13 -19.08
CA ARG A 101 -14.94 8.75 -18.83
C ARG A 101 -15.88 8.67 -17.63
N PRO A 102 -16.86 7.76 -17.65
CA PRO A 102 -17.63 7.47 -16.44
C PRO A 102 -16.69 6.90 -15.38
N GLU A 103 -16.71 7.51 -14.21
CA GLU A 103 -15.99 7.00 -13.04
C GLU A 103 -16.96 6.08 -12.28
N LEU A 104 -16.67 4.78 -12.29
CA LEU A 104 -17.60 3.73 -11.85
C LEU A 104 -17.45 3.36 -10.37
N ALA A 105 -16.31 3.65 -9.73
CA ALA A 105 -16.06 3.25 -8.35
C ALA A 105 -16.63 4.26 -7.33
N TRP A 106 -16.57 5.53 -7.66
CA TRP A 106 -16.89 6.70 -6.83
C TRP A 106 -18.02 7.56 -7.40
N ILE A 107 -18.59 7.15 -8.53
CA ILE A 107 -19.74 7.78 -9.20
C ILE A 107 -19.39 9.20 -9.65
N GLY A 108 -19.05 9.34 -10.93
CA GLY A 108 -18.79 10.65 -11.50
C GLY A 108 -18.36 10.60 -12.95
N THR A 109 -17.65 11.65 -13.35
CA THR A 109 -17.01 11.73 -14.66
C THR A 109 -15.57 12.15 -14.44
N GLU A 110 -14.65 11.28 -14.85
CA GLU A 110 -13.22 11.55 -14.88
C GLU A 110 -12.90 12.34 -16.14
N SER A 111 -12.32 13.53 -16.01
CA SER A 111 -11.96 14.39 -17.15
C SER A 111 -10.68 13.96 -17.86
N ASN A 112 -9.81 13.21 -17.16
CA ASN A 112 -8.47 12.84 -17.57
C ASN A 112 -7.51 14.03 -17.78
N GLU A 113 -7.83 15.21 -17.24
CA GLU A 113 -6.92 16.37 -17.30
C GLU A 113 -5.61 16.14 -16.56
N PHE A 114 -5.63 15.28 -15.54
CA PHE A 114 -4.45 14.81 -14.82
C PHE A 114 -4.27 13.33 -15.11
N GLY A 115 -3.11 12.92 -15.62
CA GLY A 115 -2.82 11.53 -15.91
C GLY A 115 -1.36 11.17 -15.66
N THR A 116 -0.84 10.26 -16.48
CA THR A 116 0.51 9.68 -16.27
C THR A 116 1.59 10.76 -16.24
N ASP A 117 1.60 11.66 -17.23
CA ASP A 117 2.67 12.64 -17.37
C ASP A 117 2.61 13.70 -16.27
N GLU A 118 1.41 14.15 -15.89
CA GLU A 118 1.23 15.11 -14.80
C GLU A 118 1.63 14.51 -13.44
N PHE A 119 1.22 13.26 -13.16
CA PHE A 119 1.59 12.57 -11.92
C PHE A 119 3.10 12.39 -11.80
N LEU A 120 3.76 11.91 -12.85
CA LEU A 120 5.20 11.65 -12.83
C LEU A 120 6.00 12.96 -12.70
N LYS A 121 5.55 14.03 -13.35
CA LYS A 121 6.13 15.37 -13.14
C LYS A 121 5.93 15.85 -11.70
N TRP A 122 4.74 15.65 -11.13
CA TRP A 122 4.48 15.99 -9.73
C TRP A 122 5.39 15.21 -8.77
N CYS A 123 5.60 13.91 -9.01
CA CYS A 123 6.56 13.10 -8.26
C CYS A 123 7.99 13.66 -8.32
N GLU A 124 8.46 14.09 -9.49
CA GLU A 124 9.77 14.74 -9.66
C GLU A 124 9.88 16.04 -8.86
N VAL A 125 8.81 16.85 -8.82
CA VAL A 125 8.78 18.13 -8.08
C VAL A 125 8.78 17.92 -6.56
N VAL A 126 8.05 16.92 -6.08
CA VAL A 126 7.97 16.57 -4.65
C VAL A 126 9.19 15.79 -4.17
N GLY A 127 9.83 15.02 -5.05
CA GLY A 127 10.95 14.13 -4.70
C GLY A 127 10.51 12.77 -4.15
N THR A 128 9.34 12.27 -4.57
CA THR A 128 8.83 10.95 -4.20
C THR A 128 8.93 9.97 -5.37
N GLU A 129 9.13 8.69 -5.09
CA GLU A 129 9.06 7.66 -6.12
C GLU A 129 7.61 7.33 -6.49
N PRO A 130 7.29 7.14 -7.78
CA PRO A 130 5.98 6.68 -8.21
C PRO A 130 5.80 5.17 -8.02
N TYR A 131 4.62 4.75 -7.54
CA TYR A 131 4.19 3.35 -7.51
C TYR A 131 2.91 3.18 -8.33
N PHE A 132 3.00 2.48 -9.45
CA PHE A 132 1.84 2.29 -10.34
C PHE A 132 1.00 1.06 -10.02
N CYS A 133 -0.31 1.26 -10.09
CA CYS A 133 -1.31 0.21 -10.16
C CYS A 133 -1.70 0.03 -11.63
N LEU A 134 -1.74 -1.22 -12.08
CA LEU A 134 -2.17 -1.56 -13.42
C LEU A 134 -3.64 -1.97 -13.41
N ASN A 135 -4.35 -1.69 -14.51
CA ASN A 135 -5.73 -2.10 -14.66
C ASN A 135 -5.81 -3.61 -14.95
N PHE A 136 -6.23 -4.37 -13.94
CA PHE A 136 -6.53 -5.81 -14.03
C PHE A 136 -8.04 -6.11 -13.92
N GLY A 137 -8.90 -5.09 -14.02
CA GLY A 137 -10.35 -5.25 -14.07
C GLY A 137 -10.83 -5.37 -15.51
N THR A 138 -10.88 -4.24 -16.22
CA THR A 138 -11.27 -4.17 -17.65
C THR A 138 -10.10 -4.05 -18.61
N GLY A 139 -8.90 -3.80 -18.09
CA GLY A 139 -7.67 -3.67 -18.87
C GLY A 139 -7.10 -5.00 -19.36
N THR A 140 -6.05 -4.92 -20.17
CA THR A 140 -5.34 -6.09 -20.70
C THR A 140 -3.87 -6.08 -20.28
N LEU A 141 -3.22 -7.24 -20.39
CA LEU A 141 -1.77 -7.32 -20.20
C LEU A 141 -1.02 -6.45 -21.22
N ASP A 142 -1.48 -6.39 -22.47
CA ASP A 142 -0.88 -5.56 -23.51
C ASP A 142 -0.94 -4.07 -23.16
N GLU A 143 -2.06 -3.63 -22.58
CA GLU A 143 -2.21 -2.26 -22.11
C GLU A 143 -1.22 -1.96 -20.98
N ALA A 144 -1.09 -2.87 -20.02
CA ALA A 144 -0.11 -2.75 -18.94
C ALA A 144 1.33 -2.69 -19.46
N LEU A 145 1.72 -3.61 -20.36
CA LEU A 145 3.05 -3.62 -20.97
C LEU A 145 3.32 -2.34 -21.76
N GLY A 146 2.32 -1.82 -22.47
CA GLY A 146 2.40 -0.55 -23.17
C GLY A 146 2.67 0.62 -22.23
N TRP A 147 2.04 0.62 -21.05
CA TRP A 147 2.30 1.66 -20.04
C TRP A 147 3.71 1.57 -19.47
N VAL A 148 4.21 0.35 -19.23
CA VAL A 148 5.60 0.12 -18.82
C VAL A 148 6.58 0.64 -19.88
N GLU A 149 6.34 0.33 -21.15
CA GLU A 149 7.16 0.83 -22.25
C GLU A 149 7.12 2.35 -22.33
N TYR A 150 5.93 2.95 -22.26
CA TYR A 150 5.74 4.41 -22.26
C TYR A 150 6.60 5.07 -21.19
N CYS A 151 6.59 4.53 -19.97
CA CYS A 151 7.30 5.12 -18.84
C CYS A 151 8.80 4.90 -18.87
N ASN A 152 9.26 3.73 -19.33
CA ASN A 152 10.61 3.25 -19.03
C ASN A 152 11.49 3.00 -20.25
N SER A 153 10.93 2.86 -21.45
CA SER A 153 11.72 2.55 -22.64
C SER A 153 12.41 3.79 -23.22
N ASP A 154 13.71 3.66 -23.49
CA ASP A 154 14.53 4.60 -24.26
C ASP A 154 14.64 4.23 -25.75
N ARG A 155 14.07 3.08 -26.15
CA ARG A 155 14.15 2.57 -27.52
C ARG A 155 13.32 3.41 -28.49
N ASN A 156 13.58 3.22 -29.79
CA ASN A 156 12.72 3.72 -30.86
C ASN A 156 11.54 2.75 -31.06
N SER A 157 10.59 2.78 -30.12
CA SER A 157 9.41 1.92 -30.09
C SER A 157 8.14 2.75 -29.95
N TYR A 158 6.98 2.16 -30.21
CA TYR A 158 5.72 2.89 -30.36
C TYR A 158 5.37 3.74 -29.13
N TYR A 159 5.33 3.15 -27.93
CA TYR A 159 4.93 3.87 -26.72
C TYR A 159 6.03 4.81 -26.21
N ALA A 160 7.30 4.45 -26.39
CA ALA A 160 8.42 5.37 -26.12
C ALA A 160 8.32 6.63 -26.99
N ASN A 161 8.03 6.47 -28.29
CA ASN A 161 7.83 7.59 -29.21
C ASN A 161 6.55 8.38 -28.92
N LEU A 162 5.50 7.72 -28.42
CA LEU A 162 4.30 8.41 -27.95
C LEU A 162 4.64 9.34 -26.78
N ARG A 163 5.43 8.89 -25.79
CA ARG A 163 5.91 9.73 -24.69
C ARG A 163 6.71 10.94 -25.20
N ARG A 164 7.64 10.72 -26.14
CA ARG A 164 8.41 11.81 -26.79
C ARG A 164 7.49 12.83 -27.46
N LYS A 165 6.50 12.34 -28.23
CA LYS A 165 5.49 13.17 -28.89
C LYS A 165 4.67 13.98 -27.88
N ASN A 166 4.41 13.43 -26.70
CA ASN A 166 3.69 14.09 -25.63
C ASN A 166 4.55 15.09 -24.83
N GLY A 167 5.81 15.32 -25.25
CA GLY A 167 6.68 16.36 -24.70
C GLY A 167 7.75 15.85 -23.72
N ARG A 168 7.82 14.53 -23.47
CA ARG A 168 8.82 13.94 -22.58
C ARG A 168 9.80 13.05 -23.34
N GLU A 169 10.99 13.57 -23.61
CA GLU A 169 12.02 12.85 -24.36
C GLU A 169 12.57 11.63 -23.58
N LYS A 170 13.01 11.88 -22.34
CA LYS A 170 13.66 10.86 -21.50
C LYS A 170 12.63 9.96 -20.79
N PRO A 171 12.92 8.67 -20.58
CA PRO A 171 12.12 7.82 -19.70
C PRO A 171 11.97 8.42 -18.30
N TYR A 172 10.86 8.11 -17.65
CA TYR A 172 10.61 8.44 -16.24
C TYR A 172 11.30 7.46 -15.28
N ASN A 173 11.66 6.26 -15.75
CA ASN A 173 12.29 5.19 -14.95
C ASN A 173 11.47 4.77 -13.72
N VAL A 174 10.15 4.69 -13.89
CA VAL A 174 9.20 4.22 -12.89
C VAL A 174 9.59 2.82 -12.45
N ARG A 175 9.89 2.67 -11.16
CA ARG A 175 10.10 1.35 -10.55
C ARG A 175 8.74 0.70 -10.36
N LEU A 176 8.44 -0.26 -11.22
CA LEU A 176 7.27 -1.11 -11.01
C LEU A 176 7.51 -1.96 -9.75
N PRO A 177 6.48 -2.22 -8.93
CA PRO A 177 6.60 -3.22 -7.90
C PRO A 177 7.08 -4.52 -8.53
N PRO A 178 8.01 -5.26 -7.90
CA PRO A 178 8.21 -6.65 -8.28
C PRO A 178 6.85 -7.36 -8.22
N PRO A 179 6.59 -8.38 -9.06
CA PRO A 179 5.38 -9.18 -8.94
C PRO A 179 5.21 -9.56 -7.47
N ALA A 180 3.99 -9.39 -6.93
CA ALA A 180 3.70 -9.61 -5.52
C ALA A 180 4.39 -10.91 -5.08
N LEU A 181 5.36 -10.79 -4.16
CA LEU A 181 6.02 -11.97 -3.63
C LEU A 181 4.92 -12.88 -3.06
N PRO A 182 4.99 -14.21 -3.32
CA PRO A 182 4.05 -15.11 -2.71
C PRO A 182 4.04 -14.86 -1.19
N PRO A 183 2.87 -14.94 -0.54
CA PRO A 183 2.79 -14.69 0.90
C PRO A 183 3.85 -15.53 1.62
N PRO A 184 4.49 -14.99 2.68
CA PRO A 184 5.45 -15.76 3.43
C PRO A 184 4.80 -17.06 3.92
N PRO A 185 5.55 -18.17 3.97
CA PRO A 185 5.01 -19.42 4.50
C PRO A 185 4.45 -19.18 5.91
N PRO A 186 3.36 -19.86 6.30
CA PRO A 186 2.81 -19.72 7.64
C PRO A 186 3.91 -20.00 8.68
N PRO A 187 3.86 -19.33 9.85
CA PRO A 187 4.81 -19.58 10.91
C PRO A 187 4.79 -21.07 11.29
N PRO A 188 5.94 -21.64 11.70
CA PRO A 188 5.99 -23.02 12.14
C PRO A 188 4.98 -23.24 13.27
N PRO A 189 4.36 -24.43 13.35
CA PRO A 189 3.43 -24.73 14.44
C PRO A 189 4.15 -24.57 15.79
N PRO A 190 3.42 -24.15 16.84
CA PRO A 190 4.00 -24.02 18.16
C PRO A 190 4.61 -25.37 18.59
N PRO A 191 5.68 -25.35 19.41
CA PRO A 191 6.27 -26.57 19.93
C PRO A 191 5.21 -27.40 20.67
N PRO A 192 5.29 -28.74 20.61
CA PRO A 192 4.37 -29.59 21.33
C PRO A 192 4.38 -29.23 22.82
N PRO A 193 3.22 -29.34 23.50
CA PRO A 193 3.16 -29.09 24.93
C PRO A 193 4.16 -30.00 25.66
N PRO A 194 4.75 -29.54 26.78
CA PRO A 194 5.64 -30.35 27.57
C PRO A 194 4.93 -31.65 27.99
N PRO A 195 5.68 -32.77 28.11
CA PRO A 195 5.10 -34.03 28.54
C PRO A 195 4.41 -33.86 29.90
N PRO A 196 3.29 -34.56 30.12
CA PRO A 196 2.58 -34.48 31.40
C PRO A 196 3.55 -34.86 32.54
N PRO A 197 3.40 -34.23 33.71
CA PRO A 197 4.22 -34.55 34.86
C PRO A 197 4.08 -36.06 35.20
N PRO A 198 5.15 -36.69 35.70
CA PRO A 198 5.10 -38.09 36.07
C PRO A 198 3.98 -38.33 37.10
N PRO A 199 3.31 -39.49 37.05
CA PRO A 199 2.25 -39.80 37.98
C PRO A 199 2.76 -39.71 39.42
N PRO A 200 1.93 -39.21 40.36
CA PRO A 200 2.33 -39.13 41.75
C PRO A 200 2.68 -40.52 42.29
N PRO A 201 3.66 -40.62 43.21
CA PRO A 201 4.06 -41.90 43.78
C PRO A 201 2.84 -42.60 44.44
N PRO A 202 2.78 -43.94 44.38
CA PRO A 202 1.67 -44.69 44.96
C PRO A 202 1.53 -44.35 46.45
N ARG A 203 0.31 -44.04 46.88
CA ARG A 203 0.03 -43.78 48.30
C ARG A 203 0.44 -44.99 49.13
N PRO A 204 1.10 -44.79 50.28
CA PRO A 204 1.43 -45.89 51.17
C PRO A 204 0.15 -46.61 51.59
N THR A 205 0.17 -47.94 51.46
CA THR A 205 -0.94 -48.81 51.85
C THR A 205 -1.12 -48.77 53.36
N SER A 206 -2.21 -48.16 53.82
CA SER A 206 -2.59 -48.22 55.24
C SER A 206 -2.79 -49.69 55.66
N PRO A 207 -2.24 -50.13 56.80
CA PRO A 207 -2.38 -51.51 57.24
C PRO A 207 -3.85 -51.85 57.48
N ARG A 208 -4.31 -52.97 56.88
CA ARG A 208 -5.66 -53.49 57.04
C ARG A 208 -5.95 -53.75 58.52
N ARG A 209 -6.93 -53.05 59.09
CA ARG A 209 -7.48 -53.36 60.41
C ARG A 209 -8.03 -54.79 60.43
N PRO A 210 -7.70 -55.62 61.43
CA PRO A 210 -8.25 -56.97 61.52
C PRO A 210 -9.76 -56.93 61.80
N ARG A 211 -10.53 -57.67 61.01
CA ARG A 211 -11.98 -57.85 61.21
C ARG A 211 -12.22 -58.62 62.51
N ARG A 212 -12.99 -58.03 63.43
CA ARG A 212 -13.51 -58.73 64.61
C ARG A 212 -14.45 -59.86 64.16
N ARG A 213 -14.22 -61.08 64.66
CA ARG A 213 -15.18 -62.18 64.57
C ARG A 213 -16.35 -61.92 65.54
N PRO A 214 -17.60 -62.30 65.20
CA PRO A 214 -18.69 -62.33 66.16
C PRO A 214 -18.50 -63.50 67.14
N ALA A 215 -18.85 -63.27 68.40
CA ALA A 215 -18.88 -64.27 69.48
C ALA A 215 -20.19 -65.09 69.40
N PRO A 216 -20.24 -66.29 70.02
CA PRO A 216 -21.23 -67.35 69.73
C PRO A 216 -22.66 -67.03 70.18
#